data_AF-A0A9W8I7N2-F1
#
_entry.id   AF-A0A9W8I7N2-F1
#
_cell.length_a   1.000
_cell.length_b   1.000
_cell.length_c   1.000
_cell.angle_alpha   90.00
_cell.angle_beta   90.00
_cell.angle_gamma   90.00
#
_symmetry.space_group_name_H-M   'P 1'
#
loop_
_entity.id
_entity.type
_entity.pdbx_description
1 polymer ?
#
loop_
_entity_poly.entity_id
_entity_poly.type
_entity_poly.pdbx_seq_one_letter_code
_entity_poly.pdbx_strand_id
1 'polypeptide(L)'
;LFRISSEYQIKRFFALTRDDTVRLVIHRFSSHTIQTLLLLTAVALEREVRGESSDLATGEDVDSDAVRTEMPKFEELVLKLVDTLQPMWSFLMLNEYASHILRVLLLVLSGRPIEDQANSKNSIKSRRSAKYVEDRNGEPINHPALAKQRTVPESFTTALDNLLEKASESISEIVARDLANSPVGSPVLQLMLSLQAEKGQLENSGSLLDKCLMGLVSDSSAHPRRDAVIGMMLQDVVGSHFLQKAVELMSPKLLQRFYKQYICSKLKELAFHPISNFVVQSVLSNAKTDQQLKSMIAEIQPHVGDLLFKQRPGVVRALLDSSIRLKCGATEITDALYQGLGASDEKERKELINLLAFLVPYS
;
A
#
# COMPACT_ATOMS: atom_id res chain seq x y z
N LEU A 1 -6.10 -19.82 -21.94
CA LEU A 1 -7.58 -19.84 -22.09
C LEU A 1 -8.15 -18.47 -21.81
N PHE A 2 -8.26 -17.98 -20.57
CA PHE A 2 -8.93 -16.68 -20.33
C PHE A 2 -8.45 -15.46 -21.12
N ARG A 3 -7.16 -15.39 -21.46
CA ARG A 3 -6.60 -14.25 -22.20
C ARG A 3 -7.05 -14.16 -23.66
N ILE A 4 -7.56 -15.26 -24.20
CA ILE A 4 -8.10 -15.35 -25.56
C ILE A 4 -9.62 -15.56 -25.53
N SER A 5 -10.25 -15.52 -24.34
CA SER A 5 -11.68 -15.74 -24.17
C SER A 5 -12.48 -14.47 -24.44
N SER A 6 -13.69 -14.65 -24.99
CA SER A 6 -14.66 -13.55 -25.17
C SER A 6 -15.19 -13.06 -23.81
N GLU A 7 -15.71 -11.83 -23.76
CA GLU A 7 -16.36 -11.30 -22.54
C GLU A 7 -17.50 -12.20 -22.06
N TYR A 8 -18.25 -12.80 -22.99
CA TYR A 8 -19.28 -13.80 -22.70
C TYR A 8 -18.72 -15.02 -21.96
N GLN A 9 -17.61 -15.60 -22.46
CA GLN A 9 -16.95 -16.75 -21.83
C GLN A 9 -16.40 -16.41 -20.43
N ILE A 10 -15.87 -15.19 -20.26
CA ILE A 10 -15.37 -14.70 -18.97
C ILE A 10 -16.54 -14.58 -17.97
N LYS A 11 -17.67 -13.96 -18.38
CA LYS A 11 -18.90 -13.88 -17.56
C LYS A 11 -19.42 -15.25 -17.17
N ARG A 12 -19.50 -16.18 -18.13
CA ARG A 12 -19.94 -17.56 -17.90
C ARG A 12 -19.05 -18.26 -16.89
N PHE A 13 -17.72 -18.16 -17.03
CA PHE A 13 -16.82 -18.78 -16.07
C PHE A 13 -16.97 -18.18 -14.67
N PHE A 14 -17.04 -16.85 -14.55
CA PHE A 14 -17.25 -16.18 -13.26
C PHE A 14 -18.58 -16.59 -12.62
N ALA A 15 -19.64 -16.73 -13.42
CA ALA A 15 -20.92 -17.22 -12.96
C ALA A 15 -20.83 -18.66 -12.40
N LEU A 16 -19.93 -19.51 -12.91
CA LEU A 16 -19.73 -20.87 -12.43
C LEU A 16 -18.90 -20.95 -11.13
N THR A 17 -18.14 -19.92 -10.77
CA THR A 17 -17.35 -19.94 -9.53
C THR A 17 -18.18 -19.66 -8.27
N ARG A 18 -19.44 -19.21 -8.42
CA ARG A 18 -20.27 -18.67 -7.34
C ARG A 18 -20.39 -19.62 -6.14
N ASP A 19 -20.70 -20.89 -6.38
CA ASP A 19 -21.03 -21.86 -5.33
C ASP A 19 -19.82 -22.30 -4.48
N ASP A 20 -18.60 -22.12 -4.97
CA ASP A 20 -17.36 -22.55 -4.29
C ASP A 20 -16.35 -21.41 -4.12
N THR A 21 -16.83 -20.16 -4.20
CA THR A 21 -16.02 -18.93 -4.24
C THR A 21 -14.96 -18.88 -3.12
N VAL A 22 -15.36 -19.12 -1.87
CA VAL A 22 -14.45 -19.06 -0.72
C VAL A 22 -13.32 -20.09 -0.85
N ARG A 23 -13.66 -21.32 -1.22
CA ARG A 23 -12.66 -22.39 -1.43
C ARG A 23 -11.70 -22.03 -2.56
N LEU A 24 -12.22 -21.44 -3.63
CA LEU A 24 -11.40 -21.06 -4.79
C LEU A 24 -10.40 -19.96 -4.45
N VAL A 25 -10.79 -18.94 -3.67
CA VAL A 25 -9.90 -17.82 -3.31
C VAL A 25 -8.82 -18.18 -2.29
N ILE A 26 -9.06 -19.16 -1.41
CA ILE A 26 -8.06 -19.62 -0.42
C ILE A 26 -7.16 -20.73 -0.95
N HIS A 27 -7.44 -21.29 -2.13
CA HIS A 27 -6.70 -22.42 -2.65
C HIS A 27 -5.51 -21.99 -3.53
N ARG A 28 -4.38 -22.69 -3.37
CA ARG A 28 -3.06 -22.33 -3.91
C ARG A 28 -2.96 -22.16 -5.43
N PHE A 29 -3.87 -22.78 -6.18
CA PHE A 29 -3.88 -22.70 -7.65
C PHE A 29 -5.04 -21.89 -8.18
N SER A 30 -6.24 -22.13 -7.66
CA SER A 30 -7.46 -21.45 -8.13
C SER A 30 -7.50 -19.98 -7.74
N SER A 31 -6.81 -19.56 -6.68
CA SER A 31 -6.65 -18.15 -6.36
C SER A 31 -6.05 -17.37 -7.53
N HIS A 32 -5.04 -17.92 -8.22
CA HIS A 32 -4.47 -17.29 -9.41
C HIS A 32 -5.46 -17.21 -10.58
N THR A 33 -6.34 -18.22 -10.71
CA THR A 33 -7.45 -18.24 -11.66
C THR A 33 -8.43 -17.11 -11.36
N ILE A 34 -8.84 -16.94 -10.09
CA ILE A 34 -9.75 -15.86 -9.67
C ILE A 34 -9.09 -14.48 -9.80
N GLN A 35 -7.79 -14.37 -9.46
CA GLN A 35 -7.02 -13.14 -9.67
C GLN A 35 -7.03 -12.74 -11.14
N THR A 36 -6.72 -13.68 -12.03
CA THR A 36 -6.74 -13.47 -13.49
C THR A 36 -8.13 -13.05 -13.96
N LEU A 37 -9.16 -13.73 -13.47
CA LEU A 37 -10.55 -13.42 -13.79
C LEU A 37 -10.90 -11.98 -13.40
N LEU A 38 -10.55 -11.55 -12.19
CA LEU A 38 -10.77 -10.18 -11.72
C LEU A 38 -10.01 -9.14 -12.53
N LEU A 39 -8.78 -9.43 -12.97
CA LEU A 39 -8.01 -8.53 -13.84
C LEU A 39 -8.67 -8.35 -15.21
N LEU A 40 -9.22 -9.41 -15.78
CA LEU A 40 -9.94 -9.33 -17.06
C LEU A 40 -11.29 -8.62 -16.91
N THR A 41 -12.01 -8.92 -15.82
CA THR A 41 -13.22 -8.18 -15.44
C THR A 41 -12.92 -6.69 -15.30
N ALA A 42 -11.81 -6.33 -14.65
CA ALA A 42 -11.33 -4.95 -14.51
C ALA A 42 -11.07 -4.23 -15.85
N VAL A 43 -10.67 -4.95 -16.90
CA VAL A 43 -10.49 -4.41 -18.25
C VAL A 43 -11.82 -4.25 -18.96
N ALA A 44 -12.70 -5.25 -18.85
CA ALA A 44 -14.00 -5.27 -19.53
C ALA A 44 -15.02 -4.30 -18.90
N LEU A 45 -14.92 -4.02 -17.60
CA LEU A 45 -15.83 -3.11 -16.88
C LEU A 45 -15.91 -1.71 -17.49
N GLU A 46 -14.78 -1.16 -17.97
CA GLU A 46 -14.79 0.19 -18.59
C GLU A 46 -15.63 0.21 -19.88
N ARG A 47 -15.64 -0.90 -20.63
CA ARG A 47 -16.48 -1.08 -21.83
C ARG A 47 -17.94 -1.33 -21.45
N GLU A 48 -18.17 -2.12 -20.41
CA GLU A 48 -19.51 -2.38 -19.88
C GLU A 48 -20.20 -1.09 -19.41
N VAL A 49 -19.48 -0.21 -18.69
CA VAL A 49 -19.99 1.11 -18.25
C VAL A 49 -20.35 2.01 -19.44
N ARG A 50 -19.64 1.88 -20.57
CA ARG A 50 -19.93 2.63 -21.81
C ARG A 50 -21.05 2.02 -22.66
N GLY A 51 -21.57 0.86 -22.28
CA GLY A 51 -22.57 0.11 -23.07
C GLY A 51 -21.97 -0.60 -24.30
N GLU A 52 -20.66 -0.83 -24.32
CA GLU A 52 -19.92 -1.47 -25.42
C GLU A 52 -19.71 -2.99 -25.21
N SER A 53 -20.18 -3.53 -24.09
CA SER A 53 -20.13 -4.97 -23.75
C SER A 53 -21.37 -5.69 -24.29
N SER A 54 -21.21 -6.92 -24.78
CA SER A 54 -22.33 -7.80 -25.14
C SER A 54 -22.57 -8.87 -24.09
N ASP A 55 -23.84 -9.07 -23.71
CA ASP A 55 -24.27 -10.08 -22.73
C ASP A 55 -24.77 -11.38 -23.40
N LEU A 56 -24.74 -11.41 -24.74
CA LEU A 56 -25.19 -12.53 -25.57
C LEU A 56 -24.00 -13.25 -26.20
N ALA A 57 -24.15 -14.57 -26.39
CA ALA A 57 -23.22 -15.33 -27.20
C ALA A 57 -23.25 -14.82 -28.66
N THR A 58 -22.08 -14.60 -29.27
CA THR A 58 -21.95 -14.17 -30.67
C THR A 58 -20.91 -15.01 -31.42
N GLY A 59 -21.11 -15.21 -32.73
CA GLY A 59 -20.13 -15.89 -33.60
C GLY A 59 -19.85 -17.35 -33.22
N GLU A 60 -18.57 -17.68 -33.01
CA GLU A 60 -18.07 -19.04 -32.68
C GLU A 60 -18.56 -19.58 -31.32
N ASP A 61 -19.14 -18.74 -30.46
CA ASP A 61 -19.73 -19.15 -29.16
C ASP A 61 -21.08 -19.87 -29.30
N VAL A 62 -21.64 -19.97 -30.52
CA VAL A 62 -23.01 -20.45 -30.80
C VAL A 62 -23.08 -21.95 -31.10
N ASP A 63 -21.96 -22.67 -31.15
CA ASP A 63 -21.90 -24.03 -31.73
C ASP A 63 -22.27 -25.19 -30.78
N SER A 64 -23.18 -24.99 -29.84
CA SER A 64 -23.79 -26.09 -29.08
C SER A 64 -25.15 -25.69 -28.55
N ASP A 65 -25.98 -26.67 -28.18
CA ASP A 65 -27.32 -26.62 -27.55
C ASP A 65 -27.51 -25.67 -26.34
N ALA A 66 -26.56 -24.75 -26.08
CA ALA A 66 -26.71 -23.63 -25.19
C ALA A 66 -27.80 -22.69 -25.72
N VAL A 67 -29.02 -22.88 -25.20
CA VAL A 67 -30.02 -21.81 -25.06
C VAL A 67 -29.30 -20.49 -24.83
N ARG A 68 -29.67 -19.45 -25.59
CA ARG A 68 -29.20 -18.06 -25.47
C ARG A 68 -29.35 -17.57 -24.03
N THR A 69 -28.42 -17.96 -23.17
CA THR A 69 -28.47 -17.68 -21.75
C THR A 69 -27.80 -16.34 -21.60
N GLU A 70 -28.62 -15.32 -21.37
CA GLU A 70 -28.17 -13.99 -21.00
C GLU A 70 -27.27 -14.10 -19.78
N MET A 71 -26.05 -13.57 -19.91
CA MET A 71 -25.08 -13.61 -18.83
C MET A 71 -25.27 -12.41 -17.89
N PRO A 72 -25.06 -12.59 -16.57
CA PRO A 72 -25.00 -11.47 -15.66
C PRO A 72 -23.91 -10.48 -16.07
N LYS A 73 -24.14 -9.19 -15.81
CA LYS A 73 -23.14 -8.14 -16.00
C LYS A 73 -21.91 -8.38 -15.12
N PHE A 74 -20.75 -7.89 -15.55
CA PHE A 74 -19.55 -7.91 -14.74
C PHE A 74 -19.74 -7.20 -13.40
N GLU A 75 -20.46 -6.08 -13.41
CA GLU A 75 -20.86 -5.37 -12.20
C GLU A 75 -21.54 -6.31 -11.18
N GLU A 76 -22.57 -7.04 -11.58
CA GLU A 76 -23.31 -7.95 -10.70
C GLU A 76 -22.46 -9.10 -10.16
N LEU A 77 -21.56 -9.63 -10.99
CA LEU A 77 -20.66 -10.73 -10.61
C LEU A 77 -19.66 -10.28 -9.53
N VAL A 78 -19.10 -9.08 -9.68
CA VAL A 78 -18.19 -8.50 -8.68
C VAL A 78 -18.92 -8.18 -7.38
N LEU A 79 -20.13 -7.61 -7.44
CA LEU A 79 -20.92 -7.31 -6.23
C LEU A 79 -21.26 -8.59 -5.45
N LYS A 80 -21.70 -9.66 -6.14
CA LYS A 80 -21.95 -10.97 -5.49
C LYS A 80 -20.69 -11.57 -4.88
N LEU A 81 -19.52 -11.38 -5.50
CA LEU A 81 -18.24 -11.78 -4.93
C LEU A 81 -17.95 -11.01 -3.63
N VAL A 82 -18.16 -9.69 -3.61
CA VAL A 82 -18.00 -8.88 -2.39
C VAL A 82 -18.91 -9.40 -1.28
N ASP A 83 -20.20 -9.61 -1.56
CA ASP A 83 -21.17 -10.12 -0.58
C ASP A 83 -20.77 -11.48 -0.01
N THR A 84 -20.22 -12.36 -0.86
CA THR A 84 -19.77 -13.70 -0.45
C THR A 84 -18.53 -13.65 0.45
N LEU A 85 -17.58 -12.74 0.18
CA LEU A 85 -16.31 -12.66 0.91
C LEU A 85 -16.39 -11.81 2.19
N GLN A 86 -17.26 -10.80 2.22
CA GLN A 86 -17.37 -9.83 3.31
C GLN A 86 -17.52 -10.47 4.71
N PRO A 87 -18.34 -11.52 4.93
CA PRO A 87 -18.48 -12.14 6.26
C PRO A 87 -17.18 -12.77 6.80
N MET A 88 -16.25 -13.12 5.91
CA MET A 88 -14.97 -13.76 6.25
C MET A 88 -13.77 -12.83 6.03
N TRP A 89 -14.01 -11.53 5.85
CA TRP A 89 -12.99 -10.58 5.38
C TRP A 89 -11.71 -10.62 6.21
N SER A 90 -11.81 -10.54 7.54
CA SER A 90 -10.67 -10.54 8.46
C SER A 90 -9.85 -11.83 8.39
N PHE A 91 -10.51 -12.99 8.25
CA PHE A 91 -9.85 -14.28 8.06
C PHE A 91 -9.12 -14.34 6.71
N LEU A 92 -9.77 -13.87 5.64
CA LEU A 92 -9.21 -13.89 4.29
C LEU A 92 -8.00 -12.95 4.16
N MET A 93 -7.96 -11.83 4.90
CA MET A 93 -6.80 -10.94 4.94
C MET A 93 -5.52 -11.65 5.42
N LEU A 94 -5.64 -12.63 6.31
CA LEU A 94 -4.50 -13.39 6.85
C LEU A 94 -4.15 -14.64 6.01
N ASN A 95 -4.94 -14.97 5.00
CA ASN A 95 -4.68 -16.12 4.13
C ASN A 95 -3.67 -15.75 3.02
N GLU A 96 -2.64 -16.59 2.84
CA GLU A 96 -1.52 -16.34 1.92
C GLU A 96 -1.94 -16.25 0.44
N TYR A 97 -3.10 -16.78 0.08
CA TYR A 97 -3.63 -16.72 -1.28
C TYR A 97 -4.73 -15.66 -1.41
N ALA A 98 -5.71 -15.67 -0.50
CA ALA A 98 -6.85 -14.78 -0.57
C ALA A 98 -6.46 -13.31 -0.40
N SER A 99 -5.43 -12.99 0.39
CA SER A 99 -4.94 -11.61 0.56
C SER A 99 -4.57 -10.92 -0.75
N HIS A 100 -4.07 -11.66 -1.74
CA HIS A 100 -3.83 -11.15 -3.10
C HIS A 100 -5.14 -10.82 -3.81
N ILE A 101 -6.15 -11.68 -3.68
CA ILE A 101 -7.48 -11.51 -4.28
C ILE A 101 -8.18 -10.30 -3.69
N LEU A 102 -8.12 -10.12 -2.37
CA LEU A 102 -8.75 -8.99 -1.69
C LEU A 102 -8.17 -7.66 -2.16
N ARG A 103 -6.84 -7.58 -2.36
CA ARG A 103 -6.18 -6.38 -2.89
C ARG A 103 -6.63 -6.07 -4.31
N VAL A 104 -6.68 -7.08 -5.18
CA VAL A 104 -7.19 -6.90 -6.54
C VAL A 104 -8.64 -6.44 -6.50
N LEU A 105 -9.49 -7.06 -5.68
CA LEU A 105 -10.90 -6.70 -5.53
C LEU A 105 -11.08 -5.24 -5.07
N LEU A 106 -10.34 -4.79 -4.05
CA LEU A 106 -10.32 -3.39 -3.62
C LEU A 106 -9.91 -2.43 -4.75
N LEU A 107 -8.92 -2.80 -5.57
CA LEU A 107 -8.48 -1.99 -6.71
C LEU A 107 -9.48 -2.04 -7.89
N VAL A 108 -10.19 -3.15 -8.09
CA VAL A 108 -11.29 -3.24 -9.05
C VAL A 108 -12.43 -2.30 -8.63
N LEU A 109 -12.86 -2.38 -7.36
CA LEU A 109 -13.95 -1.56 -6.83
C LEU A 109 -13.62 -0.05 -6.84
N SER A 110 -12.39 0.31 -6.50
CA SER A 110 -11.96 1.73 -6.45
C SER A 110 -11.57 2.31 -7.81
N GLY A 111 -11.47 1.48 -8.85
CA GLY A 111 -10.98 1.90 -10.17
C GLY A 111 -9.51 2.32 -10.20
N ARG A 112 -8.77 2.21 -9.09
CA ARG A 112 -7.35 2.57 -9.03
C ARG A 112 -6.51 1.71 -10.00
N PRO A 113 -5.32 2.19 -10.41
CA PRO A 113 -4.36 1.37 -11.14
C PRO A 113 -4.09 0.05 -10.41
N ILE A 114 -4.12 -1.05 -11.16
CA ILE A 114 -3.74 -2.38 -10.70
C ILE A 114 -2.30 -2.62 -11.16
N GLU A 115 -1.37 -1.89 -10.56
CA GLU A 115 0.05 -2.01 -10.89
C GLU A 115 0.68 -3.24 -10.25
N ASP A 116 1.29 -4.07 -11.07
CA ASP A 116 2.15 -5.14 -10.61
C ASP A 116 3.58 -4.60 -10.50
N GLN A 117 3.87 -3.88 -9.42
CA GLN A 117 5.23 -3.46 -9.15
C GLN A 117 6.06 -4.70 -8.78
N ALA A 118 6.67 -5.34 -9.78
CA ALA A 118 7.41 -6.60 -9.66
C ALA A 118 8.51 -6.58 -8.57
N ASN A 119 8.99 -5.40 -8.19
CA ASN A 119 10.00 -5.18 -7.15
C ASN A 119 9.48 -4.53 -5.86
N SER A 120 8.17 -4.27 -5.75
CA SER A 120 7.56 -3.74 -4.52
C SER A 120 7.18 -4.87 -3.58
N LYS A 121 7.48 -4.70 -2.28
CA LYS A 121 7.00 -5.62 -1.23
C LYS A 121 5.47 -5.65 -1.13
N ASN A 122 4.78 -4.69 -1.77
CA ASN A 122 3.33 -4.63 -1.91
C ASN A 122 2.81 -5.14 -3.27
N SER A 123 3.63 -5.88 -4.04
CA SER A 123 3.24 -6.47 -5.32
C SER A 123 1.92 -7.25 -5.23
N ILE A 124 1.07 -7.07 -6.23
CA ILE A 124 -0.25 -7.67 -6.33
C ILE A 124 -0.13 -9.17 -6.63
N LYS A 125 0.92 -9.60 -7.34
CA LYS A 125 1.24 -11.02 -7.50
C LYS A 125 2.11 -11.56 -6.36
N SER A 126 1.97 -12.86 -6.11
CA SER A 126 2.92 -13.55 -5.23
C SER A 126 4.26 -13.72 -5.95
N ARG A 127 5.37 -13.67 -5.21
CA ARG A 127 6.73 -13.89 -5.77
C ARG A 127 6.84 -15.22 -6.53
N ARG A 128 6.16 -16.26 -6.05
CA ARG A 128 6.12 -17.58 -6.70
C ARG A 128 5.36 -17.53 -8.03
N SER A 129 4.27 -16.78 -8.10
CA SER A 129 3.51 -16.59 -9.34
C SER A 129 4.28 -15.80 -10.38
N ALA A 130 4.93 -14.70 -9.96
CA ALA A 130 5.80 -13.92 -10.84
C ALA A 130 6.92 -14.79 -11.44
N LYS A 131 7.62 -15.57 -10.60
CA LYS A 131 8.66 -16.48 -11.05
C LYS A 131 8.15 -17.59 -11.97
N TYR A 132 7.00 -18.19 -11.67
CA TYR A 132 6.41 -19.23 -12.52
C TYR A 132 6.05 -18.73 -13.93
N VAL A 133 5.57 -17.48 -14.03
CA VAL A 133 5.27 -16.83 -15.31
C VAL A 133 6.55 -16.55 -16.08
N GLU A 134 7.58 -16.04 -15.41
CA GLU A 134 8.92 -15.80 -15.96
C GLU A 134 9.57 -17.10 -16.48
N ASP A 135 9.61 -18.16 -15.66
CA ASP A 135 10.20 -19.46 -16.00
C ASP A 135 9.53 -20.15 -17.21
N ARG A 136 8.29 -19.76 -17.55
CA ARG A 136 7.52 -20.34 -18.66
C ARG A 136 7.38 -19.41 -19.87
N ASN A 137 8.11 -18.31 -19.92
CA ASN A 137 7.95 -17.26 -20.94
C ASN A 137 6.48 -16.80 -21.08
N GLY A 138 5.71 -16.87 -20.00
CA GLY A 138 4.36 -16.35 -19.99
C GLY A 138 4.41 -14.83 -19.89
N GLU A 139 3.60 -14.12 -20.67
CA GLU A 139 3.47 -12.68 -20.42
C GLU A 139 2.58 -12.44 -19.20
N PRO A 140 2.77 -11.39 -18.39
CA PRO A 140 1.75 -10.98 -17.43
C PRO A 140 0.51 -10.44 -18.17
N ILE A 141 -0.66 -10.40 -17.51
CA ILE A 141 -1.78 -9.59 -18.04
C ILE A 141 -1.34 -8.14 -17.91
N ASN A 142 -0.88 -7.57 -19.01
CA ASN A 142 -0.36 -6.21 -19.09
C ASN A 142 -1.24 -5.40 -20.05
N HIS A 143 -2.47 -5.15 -19.64
CA HIS A 143 -3.39 -4.32 -20.42
C HIS A 143 -3.22 -2.85 -20.00
N PRO A 144 -3.06 -1.89 -20.93
CA PRO A 144 -2.85 -0.48 -20.59
C PRO A 144 -3.91 0.11 -19.65
N ALA A 145 -5.16 -0.40 -19.74
CA ALA A 145 -6.24 0.03 -18.86
C ALA A 145 -5.98 -0.26 -17.37
N LEU A 146 -5.18 -1.28 -17.05
CA LEU A 146 -4.85 -1.62 -15.67
C LEU A 146 -3.83 -0.65 -15.05
N ALA A 147 -3.05 0.07 -15.85
CA ALA A 147 -2.04 1.03 -15.38
C ALA A 147 -2.60 2.45 -15.14
N LYS A 148 -3.87 2.70 -15.48
CA LYS A 148 -4.52 4.02 -15.33
C LYS A 148 -5.66 3.96 -14.32
N GLN A 149 -6.10 5.13 -13.86
CA GLN A 149 -7.38 5.28 -13.17
C GLN A 149 -8.51 4.87 -14.14
N ARG A 150 -9.39 3.98 -13.70
CA ARG A 150 -10.51 3.44 -14.47
C ARG A 150 -11.83 4.01 -13.95
N THR A 151 -12.78 4.19 -14.85
CA THR A 151 -14.18 4.48 -14.51
C THR A 151 -14.83 3.18 -14.02
N VAL A 152 -15.56 3.28 -12.90
CA VAL A 152 -16.30 2.16 -12.29
C VAL A 152 -17.76 2.55 -12.06
N PRO A 153 -18.69 1.59 -12.01
CA PRO A 153 -20.08 1.86 -11.64
C PRO A 153 -20.20 2.48 -10.24
N GLU A 154 -21.22 3.31 -10.01
CA GLU A 154 -21.47 3.93 -8.70
C GLU A 154 -21.73 2.88 -7.61
N SER A 155 -22.35 1.74 -7.97
CA SER A 155 -22.57 0.60 -7.08
C SER A 155 -21.28 0.05 -6.47
N PHE A 156 -20.15 0.15 -7.19
CA PHE A 156 -18.84 -0.29 -6.68
C PHE A 156 -18.32 0.65 -5.59
N THR A 157 -18.53 1.96 -5.75
CA THR A 157 -18.19 2.93 -4.71
C THR A 157 -18.99 2.64 -3.44
N THR A 158 -20.30 2.44 -3.58
CA THR A 158 -21.19 2.07 -2.46
C THR A 158 -20.79 0.75 -1.81
N ALA A 159 -20.50 -0.29 -2.60
CA ALA A 159 -20.05 -1.58 -2.07
C ALA A 159 -18.71 -1.47 -1.34
N LEU A 160 -17.78 -0.66 -1.85
CA LEU A 160 -16.50 -0.41 -1.22
C LEU A 160 -16.66 0.34 0.11
N ASP A 161 -17.53 1.35 0.16
CA ASP A 161 -17.85 2.06 1.41
C ASP A 161 -18.38 1.11 2.48
N ASN A 162 -19.42 0.35 2.14
CA ASN A 162 -20.03 -0.62 3.04
C ASN A 162 -19.02 -1.67 3.52
N LEU A 163 -18.12 -2.12 2.64
CA LEU A 163 -17.08 -3.08 2.98
C LEU A 163 -16.06 -2.49 3.97
N LEU A 164 -15.57 -1.28 3.73
CA LEU A 164 -14.60 -0.62 4.60
C LEU A 164 -15.20 -0.29 5.97
N GLU A 165 -16.45 0.14 6.01
CA GLU A 165 -17.20 0.40 7.24
C GLU A 165 -17.38 -0.88 8.06
N LYS A 166 -17.98 -1.92 7.48
CA LYS A 166 -18.18 -3.21 8.17
C LYS A 166 -16.88 -3.87 8.60
N ALA A 167 -15.82 -3.77 7.80
CA ALA A 167 -14.51 -4.26 8.21
C ALA A 167 -13.96 -3.46 9.40
N SER A 168 -14.14 -2.13 9.40
CA SER A 168 -13.76 -1.29 10.54
C SER A 168 -14.56 -1.61 11.78
N GLU A 169 -15.84 -1.97 11.68
CA GLU A 169 -16.66 -2.38 12.84
C GLU A 169 -16.28 -3.77 13.36
N SER A 170 -16.18 -4.76 12.47
CA SER A 170 -16.02 -6.17 12.83
C SER A 170 -14.60 -6.58 13.21
N ILE A 171 -13.57 -5.91 12.69
CA ILE A 171 -12.17 -6.21 13.05
C ILE A 171 -11.89 -5.68 14.47
N SER A 172 -11.60 -6.59 15.39
CA SER A 172 -11.22 -6.22 16.76
C SER A 172 -9.85 -5.53 16.80
N GLU A 173 -9.57 -4.80 17.88
CA GLU A 173 -8.27 -4.15 18.08
C GLU A 173 -7.09 -5.13 18.05
N ILE A 174 -7.28 -6.34 18.57
CA ILE A 174 -6.25 -7.38 18.57
C ILE A 174 -5.95 -7.80 17.13
N VAL A 175 -6.99 -8.13 16.38
CA VAL A 175 -6.84 -8.57 14.98
C VAL A 175 -6.26 -7.45 14.11
N ALA A 176 -6.64 -6.19 14.34
CA ALA A 176 -6.06 -5.04 13.63
C ALA A 176 -4.54 -4.96 13.83
N ARG A 177 -4.06 -5.17 15.06
CA ARG A 177 -2.62 -5.20 15.37
C ARG A 177 -1.92 -6.41 14.76
N ASP A 178 -2.54 -7.58 14.81
CA ASP A 178 -2.01 -8.79 14.18
C ASP A 178 -1.87 -8.61 12.66
N LEU A 179 -2.85 -7.96 12.02
CA LEU A 179 -2.80 -7.59 10.61
C LEU A 179 -1.67 -6.61 10.32
N ALA A 180 -1.50 -5.56 11.12
CA ALA A 180 -0.43 -4.57 10.96
C ALA A 180 0.97 -5.21 11.00
N ASN A 181 1.14 -6.25 11.81
CA ASN A 181 2.39 -6.99 11.96
C ASN A 181 2.48 -8.30 11.14
N SER A 182 1.53 -8.55 10.24
CA SER A 182 1.51 -9.75 9.40
C SER A 182 2.04 -9.46 7.99
N PRO A 183 3.03 -10.19 7.47
CA PRO A 183 3.52 -9.98 6.11
C PRO A 183 2.46 -10.30 5.03
N VAL A 184 1.40 -11.05 5.41
CA VAL A 184 0.28 -11.39 4.54
C VAL A 184 -0.85 -10.38 4.68
N GLY A 185 -1.21 -10.01 5.91
CA GLY A 185 -2.34 -9.12 6.19
C GLY A 185 -2.04 -7.63 6.02
N SER A 186 -0.82 -7.20 6.35
CA SER A 186 -0.43 -5.79 6.35
C SER A 186 -0.60 -5.12 4.99
N PRO A 187 -0.27 -5.74 3.84
CA PRO A 187 -0.53 -5.14 2.52
C PRO A 187 -2.01 -4.88 2.23
N VAL A 188 -2.92 -5.76 2.66
CA VAL A 188 -4.37 -5.54 2.47
C VAL A 188 -4.84 -4.41 3.37
N LEU A 189 -4.41 -4.41 4.63
CA LEU A 189 -4.72 -3.37 5.60
C LEU A 189 -4.22 -2.00 5.13
N GLN A 190 -2.98 -1.88 4.66
CA GLN A 190 -2.40 -0.64 4.14
C GLN A 190 -3.19 -0.07 2.95
N LEU A 191 -3.69 -0.95 2.06
CA LEU A 191 -4.57 -0.52 0.96
C LEU A 191 -5.91 0.00 1.48
N MET A 192 -6.52 -0.71 2.44
CA MET A 192 -7.76 -0.25 3.09
C MET A 192 -7.58 1.11 3.77
N LEU A 193 -6.49 1.31 4.52
CA LEU A 193 -6.17 2.61 5.13
C LEU A 193 -6.03 3.71 4.08
N SER A 194 -5.38 3.42 2.95
CA SER A 194 -5.23 4.38 1.85
C SER A 194 -6.57 4.76 1.21
N LEU A 195 -7.52 3.83 1.16
CA LEU A 195 -8.88 4.08 0.67
C LEU A 195 -9.72 4.86 1.71
N GLN A 196 -9.56 4.58 3.00
CA GLN A 196 -10.20 5.35 4.08
C GLN A 196 -9.65 6.78 4.16
N ALA A 197 -8.37 6.99 3.87
CA ALA A 197 -7.74 8.31 3.86
C ALA A 197 -8.36 9.22 2.79
N GLU A 198 -8.56 8.71 1.58
CA GLU A 198 -9.21 9.45 0.49
C GLU A 198 -10.64 9.87 0.81
N LYS A 199 -11.31 9.07 1.64
CA LYS A 199 -12.70 9.33 2.10
C LYS A 199 -12.76 10.16 3.38
N GLY A 200 -11.62 10.59 3.93
CA GLY A 200 -11.57 11.34 5.19
C GLY A 200 -11.96 10.53 6.43
N GLN A 201 -11.96 9.19 6.35
CA GLN A 201 -12.38 8.28 7.42
C GLN A 201 -11.21 7.67 8.21
N LEU A 202 -9.97 7.86 7.73
CA LEU A 202 -8.77 7.28 8.34
C LEU A 202 -8.60 7.66 9.82
N GLU A 203 -8.91 8.90 10.17
CA GLU A 203 -8.67 9.44 11.52
C GLU A 203 -9.94 9.48 12.38
N ASN A 204 -10.95 8.67 12.05
CA ASN A 204 -12.11 8.49 12.91
C ASN A 204 -11.75 7.69 14.17
N SER A 205 -12.41 7.99 15.29
CA SER A 205 -12.28 7.19 16.51
C SER A 205 -12.72 5.75 16.24
N GLY A 206 -11.93 4.76 16.67
CA GLY A 206 -12.21 3.35 16.41
C GLY A 206 -12.00 2.90 14.95
N SER A 207 -11.46 3.77 14.08
CA SER A 207 -10.99 3.38 12.75
C SER A 207 -9.95 2.27 12.80
N LEU A 208 -9.69 1.60 11.67
CA LEU A 208 -8.64 0.60 11.58
C LEU A 208 -7.27 1.16 11.98
N LEU A 209 -6.96 2.41 11.60
CA LEU A 209 -5.71 3.07 12.02
C LEU A 209 -5.68 3.26 13.54
N ASP A 210 -6.77 3.74 14.14
CA ASP A 210 -6.84 3.96 15.59
C ASP A 210 -6.69 2.65 16.37
N LYS A 211 -7.32 1.57 15.90
CA LYS A 211 -7.19 0.22 16.46
C LYS A 211 -5.75 -0.30 16.38
N CYS A 212 -5.07 -0.10 15.25
CA CYS A 212 -3.67 -0.49 15.07
C CYS A 212 -2.72 0.31 15.99
N LEU A 213 -2.98 1.61 16.17
CA LEU A 213 -2.16 2.51 16.97
C LEU A 213 -2.62 2.61 18.43
N MET A 214 -3.50 1.71 18.87
CA MET A 214 -4.02 1.63 20.24
C MET A 214 -4.58 2.96 20.75
N GLY A 215 -5.45 3.60 19.98
CA GLY A 215 -6.13 4.82 20.40
C GLY A 215 -5.31 6.11 20.23
N LEU A 216 -4.21 6.07 19.44
CA LEU A 216 -3.40 7.25 19.15
C LEU A 216 -4.18 8.30 18.34
N VAL A 217 -5.14 7.89 17.51
CA VAL A 217 -5.93 8.81 16.69
C VAL A 217 -6.95 9.52 17.57
N SER A 218 -7.73 8.74 18.32
CA SER A 218 -8.83 9.24 19.17
C SER A 218 -8.37 10.01 20.40
N ASP A 219 -7.07 10.02 20.71
CA ASP A 219 -6.56 10.55 21.98
C ASP A 219 -7.14 9.88 23.21
N SER A 220 -7.40 8.57 23.11
CA SER A 220 -7.57 7.78 24.32
C SER A 220 -6.23 7.82 25.07
N SER A 221 -6.17 8.61 26.13
CA SER A 221 -4.98 8.83 26.95
C SER A 221 -4.58 7.60 27.79
N ALA A 222 -5.18 6.43 27.52
CA ALA A 222 -5.43 5.42 28.54
C ALA A 222 -4.89 4.02 28.24
N HIS A 223 -4.30 3.71 27.09
CA HIS A 223 -3.77 2.36 26.88
C HIS A 223 -2.33 2.20 27.43
N PRO A 224 -2.11 1.54 28.57
CA PRO A 224 -0.82 1.52 29.28
C PRO A 224 0.30 0.86 28.48
N ARG A 225 -0.06 0.03 27.49
CA ARG A 225 0.89 -0.69 26.62
C ARG A 225 1.15 -0.03 25.28
N ARG A 226 0.50 1.10 24.94
CA ARG A 226 0.60 1.71 23.60
C ARG A 226 2.05 1.98 23.20
N ASP A 227 2.80 2.60 24.10
CA ASP A 227 4.17 3.01 23.80
C ASP A 227 5.11 1.82 23.64
N ALA A 228 4.89 0.75 24.40
CA ALA A 228 5.62 -0.51 24.25
C ALA A 228 5.30 -1.17 22.89
N VAL A 229 4.03 -1.23 22.50
CA VAL A 229 3.60 -1.85 21.23
C VAL A 229 4.10 -1.05 20.03
N ILE A 230 3.95 0.27 20.02
CA ILE A 230 4.48 1.11 18.93
C ILE A 230 6.01 1.05 18.89
N GLY A 231 6.67 0.99 20.06
CA GLY A 231 8.12 0.76 20.16
C GLY A 231 8.55 -0.56 19.52
N MET A 232 7.81 -1.65 19.75
CA MET A 232 8.04 -2.94 19.09
C MET A 232 7.82 -2.84 17.57
N MET A 233 6.76 -2.16 17.11
CA MET A 233 6.50 -1.98 15.68
C MET A 233 7.59 -1.17 14.98
N LEU A 234 8.19 -0.16 15.63
CA LEU A 234 9.31 0.61 15.07
C LEU A 234 10.53 -0.27 14.76
N GLN A 235 10.72 -1.35 15.52
CA GLN A 235 11.86 -2.24 15.41
C GLN A 235 11.54 -3.56 14.70
N ASP A 236 10.27 -3.85 14.41
CA ASP A 236 9.85 -5.01 13.63
C ASP A 236 9.87 -4.72 12.11
N VAL A 237 10.27 -5.70 11.30
CA VAL A 237 10.38 -5.52 9.84
C VAL A 237 9.02 -5.24 9.21
N VAL A 238 7.96 -5.93 9.62
CA VAL A 238 6.62 -5.75 9.07
C VAL A 238 5.95 -4.54 9.71
N GLY A 239 6.03 -4.42 11.05
CA GLY A 239 5.49 -3.30 11.80
C GLY A 239 6.04 -1.95 11.33
N SER A 240 7.34 -1.86 11.04
CA SER A 240 7.97 -0.62 10.54
C SER A 240 7.51 -0.27 9.12
N HIS A 241 7.23 -1.25 8.26
CA HIS A 241 6.64 -1.01 6.95
C HIS A 241 5.19 -0.52 7.06
N PHE A 242 4.41 -1.10 7.97
CA PHE A 242 3.09 -0.57 8.29
C PHE A 242 3.17 0.88 8.79
N LEU A 243 4.06 1.19 9.74
CA LEU A 243 4.23 2.54 10.29
C LEU A 243 4.67 3.54 9.22
N GLN A 244 5.54 3.16 8.29
CA GLN A 244 5.89 4.01 7.15
C GLN A 244 4.64 4.44 6.37
N LYS A 245 3.75 3.49 6.05
CA LYS A 245 2.52 3.79 5.33
C LYS A 245 1.52 4.58 6.17
N ALA A 246 1.37 4.23 7.45
CA ALA A 246 0.52 4.97 8.37
C ALA A 246 0.93 6.45 8.43
N VAL A 247 2.23 6.73 8.62
CA VAL A 247 2.81 8.09 8.66
C VAL A 247 2.54 8.88 7.38
N GLU A 248 2.61 8.24 6.22
CA GLU A 248 2.31 8.87 4.92
C GLU A 248 0.86 9.40 4.87
N LEU A 249 -0.06 8.65 5.45
CA LEU A 249 -1.50 8.93 5.42
C LEU A 249 -1.97 9.87 6.55
N MET A 250 -1.16 10.09 7.59
CA MET A 250 -1.52 10.93 8.73
C MET A 250 -1.70 12.41 8.35
N SER A 251 -2.69 13.04 8.97
CA SER A 251 -2.90 14.47 9.02
C SER A 251 -1.73 15.17 9.72
N PRO A 252 -1.52 16.48 9.47
CA PRO A 252 -0.46 17.23 10.15
C PRO A 252 -0.51 17.14 11.68
N LYS A 253 -1.72 17.07 12.26
CA LYS A 253 -1.94 16.99 13.71
C LYS A 253 -1.55 15.62 14.26
N LEU A 254 -2.03 14.54 13.64
CA LEU A 254 -1.71 13.18 14.08
C LEU A 254 -0.22 12.87 13.88
N LEU A 255 0.37 13.29 12.75
CA LEU A 255 1.80 13.14 12.50
C LEU A 255 2.63 13.84 13.58
N GLN A 256 2.26 15.08 13.96
CA GLN A 256 2.99 15.80 14.99
C GLN A 256 2.94 15.10 16.34
N ARG A 257 1.78 14.51 16.66
CA ARG A 257 1.62 13.72 17.88
C ARG A 257 2.47 12.46 17.86
N PHE A 258 2.43 11.71 16.76
CA PHE A 258 3.26 10.52 16.56
C PHE A 258 4.75 10.88 16.69
N TYR A 259 5.19 11.96 16.03
CA TYR A 259 6.56 12.45 16.11
C TYR A 259 6.96 12.77 17.54
N LYS A 260 6.21 13.61 18.25
CA LYS A 260 6.54 14.02 19.63
C LYS A 260 6.64 12.84 20.59
N GLN A 261 5.75 11.85 20.46
CA GLN A 261 5.71 10.73 21.39
C GLN A 261 6.77 9.66 21.10
N TYR A 262 7.01 9.36 19.82
CA TYR A 262 7.76 8.15 19.44
C TYR A 262 9.10 8.41 18.76
N ILE A 263 9.30 9.60 18.21
CA ILE A 263 10.47 9.91 17.37
C ILE A 263 11.34 11.01 17.99
N CYS A 264 10.73 12.11 18.44
CA CYS A 264 11.41 13.25 19.04
C CYS A 264 12.27 12.80 20.23
N SER A 265 13.46 13.39 20.38
CA SER A 265 14.48 13.04 21.38
C SER A 265 15.11 11.66 21.20
N LYS A 266 14.62 10.84 20.26
CA LYS A 266 15.17 9.52 19.88
C LYS A 266 15.55 9.49 18.40
N LEU A 267 15.47 10.62 17.69
CA LEU A 267 15.57 10.68 16.23
C LEU A 267 16.93 10.15 15.77
N LYS A 268 18.00 10.52 16.46
CA LYS A 268 19.35 9.99 16.22
C LYS A 268 19.38 8.47 16.32
N GLU A 269 18.97 7.90 17.46
CA GLU A 269 19.02 6.45 17.70
C GLU A 269 18.23 5.69 16.63
N LEU A 270 17.01 6.16 16.34
CA LEU A 270 16.13 5.55 15.36
C LEU A 270 16.67 5.69 13.92
N ALA A 271 17.33 6.81 13.58
CA ALA A 271 17.92 7.03 12.27
C ALA A 271 19.10 6.09 11.98
N PHE A 272 19.88 5.69 12.99
CA PHE A 272 20.95 4.70 12.83
C PHE A 272 20.46 3.24 12.89
N HIS A 273 19.31 2.99 13.51
CA HIS A 273 18.75 1.65 13.68
C HIS A 273 18.40 1.00 12.33
N PRO A 274 18.76 -0.29 12.08
CA PRO A 274 18.58 -0.96 10.78
C PRO A 274 17.15 -1.05 10.27
N ILE A 275 16.15 -0.91 11.13
CA ILE A 275 14.72 -1.03 10.78
C ILE A 275 14.03 0.33 10.94
N SER A 276 14.07 0.89 12.14
CA SER A 276 13.44 2.19 12.47
C SER A 276 13.85 3.35 11.57
N ASN A 277 15.05 3.32 10.96
CA ASN A 277 15.49 4.37 10.04
C ASN A 277 14.51 4.58 8.87
N PHE A 278 13.80 3.54 8.43
CA PHE A 278 12.82 3.67 7.36
C PHE A 278 11.56 4.43 7.82
N VAL A 279 11.14 4.24 9.08
CA VAL A 279 10.04 5.03 9.67
C VAL A 279 10.49 6.49 9.82
N VAL A 280 11.74 6.72 10.25
CA VAL A 280 12.31 8.07 10.30
C VAL A 280 12.29 8.72 8.92
N GLN A 281 12.73 8.03 7.87
CA GLN A 281 12.64 8.54 6.49
C GLN A 281 11.21 8.90 6.10
N SER A 282 10.21 8.08 6.44
CA SER A 282 8.81 8.40 6.16
C SER A 282 8.33 9.63 6.93
N VAL A 283 8.67 9.76 8.23
CA VAL A 283 8.30 10.93 9.04
C VAL A 283 8.91 12.21 8.46
N LEU A 284 10.19 12.17 8.10
CA LEU A 284 10.89 13.27 7.47
C LEU A 284 10.24 13.64 6.14
N SER A 285 10.04 12.66 5.25
CA SER A 285 9.43 12.83 3.92
C SER A 285 7.98 13.32 3.98
N ASN A 286 7.30 13.13 5.10
CA ASN A 286 5.91 13.54 5.30
C ASN A 286 5.75 14.74 6.23
N ALA A 287 6.82 15.41 6.64
CA ALA A 287 6.74 16.68 7.36
C ALA A 287 5.83 17.67 6.60
N LYS A 288 4.77 18.15 7.25
CA LYS A 288 3.71 18.94 6.60
C LYS A 288 3.91 20.45 6.80
N THR A 289 4.65 20.86 7.83
CA THR A 289 4.91 22.27 8.13
C THR A 289 6.40 22.56 8.31
N ASP A 290 6.80 23.80 8.08
CA ASP A 290 8.18 24.24 8.23
C ASP A 290 8.68 24.11 9.68
N GLN A 291 7.82 24.41 10.66
CA GLN A 291 8.12 24.29 12.08
C GLN A 291 8.39 22.83 12.48
N GLN A 292 7.63 21.88 11.93
CA GLN A 292 7.89 20.45 12.14
C GLN A 292 9.26 20.08 11.60
N LEU A 293 9.55 20.44 10.34
CA LEU A 293 10.81 20.09 9.71
C LEU A 293 12.01 20.74 10.41
N LYS A 294 11.93 22.02 10.80
CA LYS A 294 12.99 22.71 11.56
C LYS A 294 13.32 21.98 12.87
N SER A 295 12.31 21.50 13.59
CA SER A 295 12.56 20.72 14.83
C SER A 295 13.27 19.39 14.56
N MET A 296 12.95 18.72 13.46
CA MET A 296 13.60 17.47 13.06
C MET A 296 15.04 17.70 12.59
N ILE A 297 15.26 18.76 11.80
CA ILE A 297 16.59 19.18 11.34
C ILE A 297 17.50 19.49 12.52
N ALA A 298 17.02 20.26 13.52
CA ALA A 298 17.84 20.62 14.68
C ALA A 298 18.38 19.39 15.44
N GLU A 299 17.60 18.31 15.55
CA GLU A 299 18.02 17.09 16.26
C GLU A 299 18.98 16.21 15.43
N ILE A 300 18.83 16.19 14.10
CA ILE A 300 19.59 15.30 13.21
C ILE A 300 20.81 15.95 12.54
N GLN A 301 20.83 17.28 12.41
CA GLN A 301 21.86 18.06 11.74
C GLN A 301 23.29 17.69 12.20
N PRO A 302 23.57 17.52 13.51
CA PRO A 302 24.90 17.14 13.98
C PRO A 302 25.38 15.75 13.53
N HIS A 303 24.48 14.93 12.99
CA HIS A 303 24.73 13.53 12.64
C HIS A 303 24.61 13.25 11.14
N VAL A 304 24.40 14.28 10.31
CA VAL A 304 24.25 14.11 8.84
C VAL A 304 25.46 13.42 8.21
N GLY A 305 26.69 13.83 8.56
CA GLY A 305 27.91 13.19 8.07
C GLY A 305 27.99 11.71 8.46
N ASP A 306 27.77 11.40 9.74
CA ASP A 306 27.77 10.03 10.25
C ASP A 306 26.75 9.14 9.53
N LEU A 307 25.56 9.67 9.22
CA LEU A 307 24.52 8.93 8.52
C LEU A 307 24.94 8.54 7.10
N LEU A 308 25.69 9.39 6.39
CA LEU A 308 26.23 9.05 5.07
C LEU A 308 27.19 7.86 5.15
N PHE A 309 28.20 7.95 6.02
CA PHE A 309 29.25 6.93 6.12
C PHE A 309 28.78 5.63 6.78
N LYS A 310 27.73 5.66 7.61
CA LYS A 310 27.13 4.47 8.22
C LYS A 310 26.00 3.86 7.40
N GLN A 311 26.01 4.06 6.08
CA GLN A 311 25.04 3.46 5.14
C GLN A 311 23.57 3.83 5.44
N ARG A 312 23.32 5.05 5.90
CA ARG A 312 21.97 5.63 6.07
C ARG A 312 21.72 6.87 5.20
N PRO A 313 22.19 6.93 3.93
CA PRO A 313 21.97 8.13 3.10
C PRO A 313 20.49 8.40 2.81
N GLY A 314 19.62 7.40 2.92
CA GLY A 314 18.16 7.58 2.78
C GLY A 314 17.57 8.57 3.76
N VAL A 315 18.09 8.64 5.00
CA VAL A 315 17.65 9.63 6.01
C VAL A 315 18.00 11.05 5.56
N VAL A 316 19.22 11.23 5.05
CA VAL A 316 19.71 12.52 4.55
C VAL A 316 18.94 12.95 3.30
N ARG A 317 18.67 12.01 2.39
CA ARG A 317 17.82 12.25 1.22
C ARG A 317 16.41 12.69 1.62
N ALA A 318 15.77 11.99 2.56
CA ALA A 318 14.43 12.35 3.04
C ALA A 318 14.38 13.77 3.66
N LEU A 319 15.43 14.17 4.37
CA LEU A 319 15.58 15.54 4.87
C LEU A 319 15.64 16.56 3.73
N LEU A 320 16.52 16.34 2.74
CA LEU A 320 16.70 17.22 1.60
C LEU A 320 15.42 17.34 0.76
N ASP A 321 14.78 16.21 0.43
CA ASP A 321 13.54 16.18 -0.35
C ASP A 321 12.44 16.99 0.34
N SER A 322 12.31 16.86 1.66
CA SER A 322 11.37 17.65 2.46
C SER A 322 11.75 19.13 2.58
N SER A 323 13.04 19.43 2.71
CA SER A 323 13.54 20.81 2.74
C SER A 323 13.29 21.54 1.43
N ILE A 324 13.45 20.87 0.29
CA ILE A 324 13.11 21.41 -1.03
C ILE A 324 11.60 21.65 -1.12
N ARG A 325 10.77 20.66 -0.74
CA ARG A 325 9.31 20.76 -0.80
C ARG A 325 8.77 21.91 0.06
N LEU A 326 9.26 22.04 1.29
CA LEU A 326 8.81 23.05 2.26
C LEU A 326 9.58 24.37 2.18
N LYS A 327 10.62 24.44 1.34
CA LYS A 327 11.51 25.60 1.17
C LYS A 327 12.10 26.09 2.50
N CYS A 328 12.56 25.16 3.34
CA CYS A 328 13.19 25.49 4.63
C CYS A 328 14.31 24.51 5.01
N GLY A 329 15.32 24.98 5.74
CA GLY A 329 16.36 24.13 6.32
C GLY A 329 17.41 23.58 5.35
N ALA A 330 17.33 23.92 4.06
CA ALA A 330 18.23 23.39 3.03
C ALA A 330 19.68 23.84 3.24
N THR A 331 19.90 25.08 3.69
CA THR A 331 21.21 25.62 4.01
C THR A 331 21.88 24.86 5.15
N GLU A 332 21.13 24.62 6.23
CA GLU A 332 21.61 23.95 7.43
C GLU A 332 22.00 22.49 7.15
N ILE A 333 21.23 21.80 6.31
CA ILE A 333 21.55 20.43 5.89
C ILE A 333 22.77 20.42 4.95
N THR A 334 22.86 21.38 4.04
CA THR A 334 23.98 21.48 3.10
C THR A 334 25.29 21.79 3.83
N ASP A 335 25.26 22.67 4.82
CA ASP A 335 26.42 22.95 5.66
C ASP A 335 26.82 21.71 6.49
N ALA A 336 25.84 20.95 7.00
CA ALA A 336 26.10 19.69 7.69
C ALA A 336 26.70 18.61 6.77
N LEU A 337 26.30 18.59 5.49
CA LEU A 337 26.89 17.73 4.46
C LEU A 337 28.35 18.10 4.22
N TYR A 338 28.64 19.39 4.04
CA TYR A 338 30.02 19.87 3.87
C TYR A 338 30.90 19.53 5.06
N GLN A 339 30.42 19.80 6.28
CA GLN A 339 31.13 19.44 7.51
C GLN A 339 31.35 17.93 7.62
N GLY A 340 30.31 17.14 7.33
CA GLY A 340 30.39 15.68 7.37
C GLY A 340 31.41 15.12 6.38
N LEU A 341 31.47 15.68 5.18
CA LEU A 341 32.41 15.29 4.13
C LEU A 341 33.80 15.92 4.31
N GLY A 342 34.04 16.75 5.33
CA GLY A 342 35.32 17.42 5.54
C GLY A 342 35.62 18.55 4.53
N ALA A 343 34.63 19.00 3.75
CA ALA A 343 34.78 20.05 2.75
C ALA A 343 34.48 21.44 3.36
N SER A 344 35.49 22.09 3.91
CA SER A 344 35.37 23.35 4.63
C SER A 344 35.44 24.58 3.71
N ASP A 345 36.32 24.56 2.72
CA ASP A 345 36.62 25.71 1.84
C ASP A 345 35.87 25.69 0.49
N GLU A 346 35.90 26.80 -0.26
CA GLU A 346 35.16 26.92 -1.52
C GLU A 346 35.67 25.98 -2.64
N LYS A 347 36.94 25.58 -2.61
CA LYS A 347 37.50 24.65 -3.59
C LYS A 347 37.08 23.22 -3.28
N GLU A 348 37.14 22.82 -2.01
CA GLU A 348 36.71 21.54 -1.49
C GLU A 348 35.22 21.31 -1.74
N ARG A 349 34.40 22.34 -1.53
CA ARG A 349 32.95 22.29 -1.80
C ARG A 349 32.62 22.05 -3.28
N LYS A 350 33.50 22.41 -4.22
CA LYS A 350 33.31 22.10 -5.66
C LYS A 350 33.44 20.60 -5.95
N GLU A 351 34.11 19.85 -5.08
CA GLU A 351 34.24 18.39 -5.20
C GLU A 351 33.04 17.62 -4.60
N LEU A 352 32.00 18.31 -4.11
CA LEU A 352 30.85 17.69 -3.44
C LEU A 352 30.25 16.50 -4.21
N ILE A 353 30.11 16.64 -5.53
CA ILE A 353 29.56 15.57 -6.38
C ILE A 353 30.45 14.32 -6.33
N ASN A 354 31.77 14.50 -6.40
CA ASN A 354 32.73 13.40 -6.32
C ASN A 354 32.74 12.76 -4.93
N LEU A 355 32.74 13.57 -3.87
CA LEU A 355 32.68 13.10 -2.48
C LEU A 355 31.42 12.27 -2.22
N LEU A 356 30.26 12.70 -2.71
CA LEU A 356 29.00 11.98 -2.59
C LEU A 356 28.92 10.74 -3.48
N ALA A 357 29.46 10.80 -4.71
CA ALA A 357 29.44 9.68 -5.65
C ALA A 357 30.25 8.48 -5.12
N PHE A 358 31.38 8.75 -4.46
CA PHE A 358 32.22 7.71 -3.88
C PHE A 358 31.97 7.50 -2.38
N LEU A 359 31.12 8.33 -1.75
CA LEU A 359 30.90 8.36 -0.29
C LEU A 359 32.22 8.36 0.49
N VAL A 360 33.12 9.26 0.12
CA VAL A 360 34.43 9.46 0.74
C VAL A 360 34.53 10.87 1.31
N PRO A 361 35.21 11.07 2.45
CA PRO A 361 35.52 12.40 2.93
C PRO A 361 36.60 13.05 2.04
N TYR A 362 36.63 14.38 2.03
CA TYR A 362 37.72 15.15 1.47
C TYR A 362 38.98 14.89 2.30
N SER A 363 40.09 14.57 1.62
CA SER A 363 41.35 14.11 2.21
C SER A 363 42.47 15.13 2.06
#